data_AF-A0A3P7M646-F1
#
_entry.id   AF-A0A3P7M646-F1
#
_cell.length_a   1.000
_cell.length_b   1.000
_cell.length_c   1.000
_cell.angle_alpha   90.00
_cell.angle_beta   90.00
_cell.angle_gamma   90.00
#
_symmetry.space_group_name_H-M   'P 1'
#
loop_
_entity.id
_entity.type
_entity.pdbx_description
1 polymer ?
#
loop_
_entity_poly.entity_id
_entity_poly.type
_entity_poly.pdbx_seq_one_letter_code
_entity_poly.pdbx_strand_id
1 'polypeptide(L)'
;MGKAKKDPLNALFSKLCINANGKASAEKVPEFSKAVHLIVTELCQFYGLSSAIEPVNDKESATHFFLELSDFLREYGCPYPTFSDLPVGERFASVENRTLILRFLCGELAAARKLVKIQPSLLSGGSPNGVINGATDTGPSSAGIEDMDDYLRRACITLKRPKPPADIGAKELLEGLFKSVSGALTKCPSGHLGNPLIPLEGLSDSQWVQVIRMARLLQNEYNSRRETFIKRADCTIESFKWADKSKVRPTLKVPSLSLSVPAIECSNYIFSRERRSVYNSVRFFALQLLPKR
;
A
#
# COMPACT_ATOMS: atom_id res chain seq x y z
N MET A 1 28.91 7.39 18.69
CA MET A 1 28.06 6.17 18.83
C MET A 1 26.72 6.41 18.15
N GLY A 2 26.57 5.96 16.89
CA GLY A 2 25.34 6.15 16.12
C GLY A 2 24.24 5.20 16.60
N LYS A 3 23.10 5.73 17.03
CA LYS A 3 21.92 4.92 17.39
C LYS A 3 21.36 4.27 16.12
N ALA A 4 21.38 2.94 16.06
CA ALA A 4 20.76 2.16 15.00
C ALA A 4 19.28 2.53 14.86
N LYS A 5 18.86 2.96 13.66
CA LYS A 5 17.48 3.35 13.37
C LYS A 5 16.59 2.10 13.42
N LYS A 6 15.57 2.10 14.30
CA LYS A 6 14.56 1.03 14.39
C LYS A 6 13.71 0.99 13.11
N ASP A 7 13.65 -0.16 12.46
CA ASP A 7 12.82 -0.40 11.28
C ASP A 7 11.33 -0.14 11.58
N PRO A 8 10.56 0.42 10.64
CA PRO A 8 9.13 0.64 10.82
C PRO A 8 8.35 -0.66 11.04
N LEU A 9 8.83 -1.78 10.48
CA LEU A 9 8.33 -3.11 10.81
C LEU A 9 8.61 -3.47 12.26
N ASN A 10 9.80 -3.19 12.80
CA ASN A 10 10.14 -3.47 14.19
C ASN A 10 9.31 -2.62 15.17
N ALA A 11 8.93 -1.40 14.78
CA ALA A 11 8.01 -0.58 15.56
C ALA A 11 6.57 -1.13 15.56
N LEU A 12 6.13 -1.67 14.43
CA LEU A 12 4.81 -2.29 14.24
C LEU A 12 4.72 -3.62 14.99
N PHE A 13 5.73 -4.46 14.83
CA PHE A 13 5.95 -5.69 15.58
C PHE A 13 6.03 -5.38 17.09
N SER A 14 6.76 -4.34 17.51
CA SER A 14 6.80 -3.96 18.95
C SER A 14 5.45 -3.53 19.52
N LYS A 15 4.56 -2.92 18.71
CA LYS A 15 3.20 -2.57 19.12
C LYS A 15 2.26 -3.77 19.18
N LEU A 16 2.52 -4.79 18.37
CA LEU A 16 1.76 -6.05 18.30
C LEU A 16 2.33 -7.13 19.24
N CYS A 17 3.31 -6.80 20.09
CA CYS A 17 4.08 -7.76 20.90
C CYS A 17 4.78 -8.86 20.08
N ILE A 18 5.07 -8.59 18.81
CA ILE A 18 5.82 -9.46 17.92
C ILE A 18 7.28 -9.01 17.94
N ASN A 19 8.24 -9.90 18.12
CA ASN A 19 9.65 -9.50 18.06
C ASN A 19 10.09 -9.33 16.59
N ALA A 20 11.02 -8.41 16.33
CA ALA A 20 11.53 -8.06 14.99
C ALA A 20 11.99 -9.25 14.12
N ASN A 21 12.31 -10.38 14.75
CA ASN A 21 12.74 -11.61 14.09
C ASN A 21 11.61 -12.62 13.87
N GLY A 22 10.37 -12.34 14.30
CA GLY A 22 9.19 -13.24 14.25
C GLY A 22 9.29 -14.49 15.13
N LYS A 23 10.51 -14.90 15.48
CA LYS A 23 10.82 -16.21 16.06
C LYS A 23 10.26 -16.40 17.46
N ALA A 24 10.32 -15.40 18.35
CA ALA A 24 9.86 -15.60 19.73
C ALA A 24 8.33 -15.65 19.84
N SER A 25 7.63 -14.92 18.98
CA SER A 25 6.16 -14.93 18.94
C SER A 25 5.59 -16.14 18.21
N ALA A 26 6.40 -16.79 17.36
CA ALA A 26 6.05 -18.06 16.71
C ALA A 26 6.57 -19.29 17.48
N GLU A 27 7.46 -19.13 18.45
CA GLU A 27 8.05 -20.24 19.20
C GLU A 27 7.05 -20.95 20.10
N LYS A 28 6.21 -20.18 20.80
CA LYS A 28 5.23 -20.70 21.75
C LYS A 28 3.81 -20.41 21.28
N VAL A 29 2.94 -21.41 21.40
CA VAL A 29 1.55 -21.34 20.93
C VAL A 29 0.72 -20.24 21.62
N PRO A 30 0.82 -20.01 22.94
CA PRO A 30 0.06 -18.93 23.59
C PRO A 30 0.44 -17.52 23.10
N GLU A 31 1.73 -17.27 22.88
CA GLU A 31 2.24 -16.01 22.35
C GLU A 31 1.83 -15.83 20.88
N PHE A 32 1.87 -16.90 20.10
CA PHE A 32 1.38 -16.94 18.73
C PHE A 32 -0.11 -16.61 18.65
N SER A 33 -0.94 -17.25 19.49
CA SER A 33 -2.39 -17.05 19.47
C SER A 33 -2.78 -15.63 19.87
N LYS A 34 -2.07 -15.03 20.84
CA LYS A 34 -2.29 -13.62 21.21
C LYS A 34 -1.97 -12.67 20.05
N ALA A 35 -0.87 -12.90 19.35
CA ALA A 35 -0.49 -12.09 18.20
C ALA A 35 -1.51 -12.21 17.06
N VAL A 36 -1.95 -13.44 16.76
CA VAL A 36 -2.98 -13.70 15.74
C VAL A 36 -4.30 -13.02 16.11
N HIS A 37 -4.78 -13.19 17.34
CA HIS A 37 -6.01 -12.56 17.80
C HIS A 37 -5.97 -11.04 17.62
N LEU A 38 -4.90 -10.37 18.03
CA LEU A 38 -4.77 -8.91 17.87
C LEU A 38 -4.81 -8.49 16.40
N ILE A 39 -4.13 -9.21 15.51
CA ILE A 39 -4.09 -8.88 14.08
C ILE A 39 -5.47 -9.11 13.44
N VAL A 40 -6.08 -10.26 13.69
CA VAL A 40 -7.37 -10.64 13.10
C VAL A 40 -8.48 -9.72 13.59
N THR A 41 -8.52 -9.38 14.87
CA THR A 41 -9.51 -8.42 15.42
C THR A 41 -9.42 -7.07 14.71
N GLU A 42 -8.21 -6.58 14.44
CA GLU A 42 -8.04 -5.32 13.73
C GLU A 42 -8.37 -5.42 12.23
N LEU A 43 -8.05 -6.54 11.58
CA LEU A 43 -8.48 -6.81 10.21
C LEU A 43 -10.02 -6.85 10.10
N CYS A 44 -10.69 -7.48 11.06
CA CYS A 44 -12.15 -7.53 11.13
C CYS A 44 -12.76 -6.12 11.22
N GLN A 45 -12.14 -5.22 12.01
CA GLN A 45 -12.57 -3.82 12.09
C GLN A 45 -12.42 -3.07 10.75
N PHE A 46 -11.36 -3.33 9.97
CA PHE A 46 -11.17 -2.66 8.68
C PHE A 46 -12.13 -3.15 7.60
N TYR A 47 -12.39 -4.45 7.55
CA TYR A 47 -13.15 -5.08 6.46
C TYR A 47 -14.60 -5.43 6.84
N GLY A 48 -15.04 -5.15 8.06
CA GLY A 48 -16.38 -5.51 8.54
C GLY A 48 -16.61 -7.03 8.64
N LEU A 49 -15.54 -7.80 8.89
CA LEU A 49 -15.60 -9.26 9.03
C LEU A 49 -15.94 -9.63 10.48
N SER A 50 -16.40 -10.87 10.68
CA SER A 50 -16.58 -11.46 12.01
C SER A 50 -15.59 -12.62 12.18
N SER A 51 -14.93 -12.68 13.34
CA SER A 51 -14.01 -13.76 13.71
C SER A 51 -14.22 -14.12 15.17
N ALA A 52 -14.27 -15.41 15.47
CA ALA A 52 -14.39 -15.96 16.82
C ALA A 52 -13.04 -16.36 17.45
N ILE A 53 -11.91 -16.12 16.76
CA ILE A 53 -10.58 -16.57 17.20
C ILE A 53 -10.20 -15.95 18.56
N GLU A 54 -10.15 -16.77 19.60
CA GLU A 54 -9.72 -16.37 20.94
C GLU A 54 -8.30 -16.86 21.28
N PRO A 55 -7.51 -16.13 22.10
CA PRO A 55 -6.18 -16.57 22.49
C PRO A 55 -6.20 -17.87 23.31
N VAL A 56 -5.22 -18.75 23.05
CA VAL A 56 -5.06 -20.01 23.79
C VAL A 56 -4.61 -19.72 25.23
N ASN A 57 -5.41 -20.16 26.20
CA ASN A 57 -5.14 -20.01 27.63
C ASN A 57 -4.59 -21.29 28.28
N ASP A 58 -4.86 -22.44 27.66
CA ASP A 58 -4.58 -23.79 28.17
C ASP A 58 -4.28 -24.75 27.00
N LYS A 59 -3.75 -25.95 27.28
CA LYS A 59 -3.35 -26.88 26.21
C LYS A 59 -4.52 -27.47 25.43
N GLU A 60 -5.72 -27.52 26.01
CA GLU A 60 -6.88 -28.14 25.38
C GLU A 60 -7.57 -27.18 24.40
N SER A 61 -7.53 -25.86 24.68
CA SER A 61 -8.06 -24.83 23.77
C SER A 61 -7.23 -24.59 22.50
N ALA A 62 -6.00 -25.13 22.41
CA ALA A 62 -5.12 -24.95 21.25
C ALA A 62 -5.73 -25.51 19.95
N THR A 63 -6.39 -26.66 20.02
CA THR A 63 -7.01 -27.31 18.86
C THR A 63 -8.18 -26.47 18.32
N HIS A 64 -8.99 -25.92 19.23
CA HIS A 64 -10.10 -25.04 18.86
C HIS A 64 -9.59 -23.78 18.15
N PHE A 65 -8.59 -23.12 18.73
CA PHE A 65 -7.94 -21.96 18.11
C PHE A 65 -7.41 -22.24 16.70
N PHE A 66 -6.79 -23.41 16.47
CA PHE A 66 -6.29 -23.77 15.14
C PHE A 66 -7.39 -24.04 14.12
N LEU A 67 -8.55 -24.56 14.56
CA LEU A 67 -9.72 -24.72 13.71
C LEU A 67 -10.27 -23.36 13.28
N GLU A 68 -10.54 -22.47 14.24
CA GLU A 68 -11.05 -21.13 13.97
C GLU A 68 -10.10 -20.32 13.09
N LEU A 69 -8.79 -20.40 13.36
CA LEU A 69 -7.78 -19.75 12.52
C LEU A 69 -7.79 -20.33 11.11
N SER A 70 -7.91 -21.65 10.95
CA SER A 70 -7.98 -22.25 9.62
C SER A 70 -9.21 -21.80 8.84
N ASP A 71 -10.36 -21.75 9.51
CA ASP A 71 -11.63 -21.33 8.92
C ASP A 71 -11.57 -19.86 8.49
N PHE A 72 -11.06 -18.99 9.37
CA PHE A 72 -10.80 -17.60 9.04
C PHE A 72 -9.86 -17.45 7.85
N LEU A 73 -8.74 -18.19 7.80
CA LEU A 73 -7.78 -18.09 6.71
C LEU A 73 -8.35 -18.56 5.37
N ARG A 74 -9.22 -19.58 5.39
CA ARG A 74 -9.92 -20.05 4.20
C ARG A 74 -10.91 -18.99 3.70
N GLU A 75 -11.70 -18.40 4.60
CA GLU A 75 -12.65 -17.34 4.25
C GLU A 75 -11.94 -16.06 3.78
N TYR A 76 -10.84 -15.70 4.42
CA TYR A 76 -10.01 -14.55 4.05
C TYR A 76 -9.27 -14.74 2.72
N GLY A 77 -9.16 -15.97 2.20
CA GLY A 77 -8.49 -16.26 0.94
C GLY A 77 -6.96 -16.37 1.06
N CYS A 78 -6.46 -16.97 2.14
CA CYS A 78 -5.04 -17.21 2.35
C CYS A 78 -4.44 -18.04 1.19
N PRO A 79 -3.35 -17.58 0.53
CA PRO A 79 -2.82 -18.22 -0.67
C PRO A 79 -1.96 -19.46 -0.39
N TYR A 80 -1.75 -19.83 0.88
CA TYR A 80 -0.89 -20.94 1.27
C TYR A 80 -1.72 -22.20 1.54
N PRO A 81 -1.64 -23.23 0.67
CA PRO A 81 -2.43 -24.45 0.81
C PRO A 81 -2.11 -25.24 2.07
N THR A 82 -0.90 -25.09 2.62
CA THR A 82 -0.43 -25.71 3.87
C THR A 82 -1.37 -25.47 5.07
N PHE A 83 -2.16 -24.39 5.06
CA PHE A 83 -3.10 -24.06 6.14
C PHE A 83 -4.55 -24.52 5.88
N SER A 84 -4.85 -25.02 4.68
CA SER A 84 -6.18 -25.54 4.32
C SER A 84 -6.18 -27.05 4.11
N ASP A 85 -5.12 -27.59 3.52
CA ASP A 85 -5.09 -28.97 2.99
C ASP A 85 -4.51 -29.98 3.98
N LEU A 86 -3.64 -29.53 4.89
CA LEU A 86 -3.05 -30.41 5.89
C LEU A 86 -4.03 -30.73 7.03
N PRO A 87 -3.83 -31.83 7.79
CA PRO A 87 -4.52 -32.05 9.05
C PRO A 87 -4.29 -30.91 10.04
N VAL A 88 -5.30 -30.55 10.84
CA VAL A 88 -5.27 -29.36 11.74
C VAL A 88 -4.07 -29.37 12.69
N GLY A 89 -3.71 -30.54 13.21
CA GLY A 89 -2.55 -30.70 14.09
C GLY A 89 -1.20 -30.39 13.43
N GLU A 90 -1.11 -30.43 12.11
CA GLU A 90 0.13 -30.20 11.34
C GLU A 90 0.24 -28.77 10.79
N ARG A 91 -0.89 -28.09 10.57
CA ARG A 91 -0.96 -26.74 9.97
C ARG A 91 -0.07 -25.72 10.68
N PHE A 92 -0.08 -25.73 12.01
CA PHE A 92 0.63 -24.76 12.86
C PHE A 92 1.63 -25.42 13.83
N ALA A 93 2.02 -26.67 13.56
CA ALA A 93 2.96 -27.42 14.41
C ALA A 93 4.35 -26.79 14.41
N SER A 94 4.86 -26.44 13.23
CA SER A 94 6.21 -25.90 13.05
C SER A 94 6.26 -24.39 13.34
N VAL A 95 7.39 -23.94 13.88
CA VAL A 95 7.66 -22.52 14.11
C VAL A 95 7.71 -21.77 12.77
N GLU A 96 8.16 -22.45 11.72
CA GLU A 96 8.24 -21.95 10.34
C GLU A 96 6.84 -21.63 9.81
N ASN A 97 5.87 -22.53 9.99
CA ASN A 97 4.49 -22.32 9.56
C ASN A 97 3.83 -21.18 10.36
N ARG A 98 4.04 -21.14 11.68
CA ARG A 98 3.55 -20.04 12.54
C ARG A 98 4.18 -18.69 12.17
N THR A 99 5.46 -18.70 11.78
CA THR A 99 6.15 -17.49 11.31
C THR A 99 5.62 -17.03 9.95
N LEU A 100 5.40 -17.96 9.03
CA LEU A 100 4.87 -17.69 7.69
C LEU A 100 3.49 -17.02 7.78
N ILE A 101 2.59 -17.55 8.61
CA ILE A 101 1.25 -17.00 8.73
C ILE A 101 1.24 -15.64 9.45
N LEU A 102 2.06 -15.44 10.49
CA LEU A 102 2.22 -14.12 11.12
C LEU A 102 2.71 -13.08 10.12
N ARG A 103 3.65 -13.44 9.24
CA ARG A 103 4.14 -12.53 8.20
C ARG A 103 3.06 -12.18 7.19
N PHE A 104 2.27 -13.15 6.77
CA PHE A 104 1.12 -12.94 5.90
C PHE A 104 0.12 -11.97 6.53
N LEU A 105 -0.39 -12.30 7.72
CA LEU A 105 -1.38 -11.49 8.44
C LEU A 105 -0.88 -10.07 8.74
N CYS A 106 0.40 -9.91 9.11
CA CYS A 106 1.01 -8.59 9.28
C CYS A 106 1.10 -7.80 7.97
N GLY A 107 1.33 -8.48 6.84
CA GLY A 107 1.31 -7.87 5.52
C GLY A 107 -0.07 -7.33 5.17
N GLU A 108 -1.10 -8.14 5.37
CA GLU A 108 -2.50 -7.77 5.17
C GLU A 108 -2.92 -6.61 6.07
N LEU A 109 -2.58 -6.66 7.35
CA LEU A 109 -2.87 -5.57 8.28
C LEU A 109 -2.17 -4.26 7.90
N ALA A 110 -0.92 -4.35 7.43
CA ALA A 110 -0.19 -3.19 6.94
C ALA A 110 -0.83 -2.61 5.66
N ALA A 111 -1.35 -3.47 4.78
CA ALA A 111 -2.09 -3.07 3.59
C ALA A 111 -3.41 -2.37 3.97
N ALA A 112 -4.21 -2.97 4.86
CA ALA A 112 -5.47 -2.41 5.37
C ALA A 112 -5.28 -1.02 5.98
N ARG A 113 -4.30 -0.88 6.90
CA ARG A 113 -3.97 0.42 7.54
C ARG A 113 -3.52 1.48 6.55
N LYS A 114 -2.86 1.10 5.46
CA LYS A 114 -2.47 2.04 4.39
C LYS A 114 -3.68 2.42 3.56
N LEU A 115 -4.54 1.46 3.23
CA LEU A 115 -5.74 1.69 2.43
C LEU A 115 -6.67 2.68 3.14
N VAL A 116 -6.88 2.58 4.45
CA VAL A 116 -7.64 3.59 5.22
C VAL A 116 -7.04 4.99 5.12
N LYS A 117 -5.71 5.12 5.12
CA LYS A 117 -5.05 6.44 5.03
C LYS A 117 -5.14 7.07 3.65
N ILE A 118 -5.15 6.24 2.61
CA ILE A 118 -5.18 6.69 1.22
C ILE A 118 -6.64 6.93 0.80
N GLN A 119 -7.56 6.06 1.24
CA GLN A 119 -8.95 6.09 0.83
C GLN A 119 -9.86 5.50 1.91
N PRO A 120 -10.28 6.31 2.91
CA PRO A 120 -11.11 5.86 4.04
C PRO A 120 -12.45 5.25 3.62
N SER A 121 -12.98 5.63 2.45
CA SER A 121 -14.29 5.18 1.95
C SER A 121 -14.33 3.71 1.48
N LEU A 122 -13.18 3.07 1.25
CA LEU A 122 -13.12 1.67 0.83
C LEU A 122 -13.23 0.68 2.00
N LEU A 123 -13.06 1.16 3.23
CA LEU A 123 -12.98 0.35 4.44
C LEU A 123 -13.86 0.97 5.52
N SER A 124 -15.17 0.84 5.33
CA SER A 124 -16.16 1.12 6.38
C SER A 124 -17.36 0.22 6.17
N GLY A 125 -17.45 -0.83 6.97
CA GLY A 125 -18.68 -1.57 7.15
C GLY A 125 -19.72 -0.66 7.82
N GLY A 126 -20.66 -0.16 7.01
CA GLY A 126 -21.94 0.42 7.46
C GLY A 126 -21.89 1.78 8.16
N SER A 127 -22.25 2.85 7.44
CA SER A 127 -22.92 4.00 8.05
C SER A 127 -24.34 4.10 7.49
N PRO A 128 -25.39 3.95 8.32
CA PRO A 128 -26.77 4.16 7.92
C PRO A 128 -27.07 5.67 8.03
N ASN A 129 -26.81 6.43 6.98
CA ASN A 129 -27.56 7.64 6.64
C ASN A 129 -27.06 8.19 5.31
N GLY A 130 -27.84 7.96 4.26
CA GLY A 130 -27.62 8.55 2.96
C GLY A 130 -27.97 10.03 2.95
N VAL A 131 -27.14 10.84 2.29
CA VAL A 131 -27.58 11.93 1.41
C VAL A 131 -26.56 12.02 0.28
N ILE A 132 -26.98 11.63 -0.93
CA ILE A 132 -26.26 11.94 -2.17
C ILE A 132 -26.69 13.36 -2.55
N ASN A 133 -25.77 14.32 -2.48
CA ASN A 133 -25.91 15.58 -3.21
C ASN A 133 -24.66 15.77 -4.06
N GLY A 134 -24.88 15.81 -5.37
CA GLY A 134 -23.82 15.92 -6.37
C GLY A 134 -23.15 17.29 -6.38
N ALA A 135 -21.84 17.27 -6.56
CA ALA A 135 -21.11 18.28 -7.30
C ALA A 135 -19.80 17.64 -7.80
N THR A 136 -19.59 17.77 -9.09
CA THR A 136 -18.37 17.43 -9.82
C THR A 136 -17.14 18.06 -9.18
N ASP A 137 -16.12 17.26 -8.88
CA ASP A 137 -14.73 17.74 -8.88
C ASP A 137 -13.76 16.60 -9.20
N THR A 138 -13.07 16.81 -10.32
CA THR A 138 -11.93 16.05 -10.83
C THR A 138 -10.85 15.80 -9.77
N GLY A 139 -10.65 14.53 -9.41
CA GLY A 139 -9.55 14.03 -8.58
C GLY A 139 -9.64 12.50 -8.49
N PRO A 140 -8.51 11.76 -8.39
CA PRO A 140 -8.51 10.31 -8.53
C PRO A 140 -9.20 9.67 -7.33
N SER A 141 -10.47 9.32 -7.49
CA SER A 141 -11.28 8.63 -6.49
C SER A 141 -11.96 7.43 -7.13
N SER A 142 -12.07 6.37 -6.32
CA SER A 142 -12.82 5.12 -6.51
C SER A 142 -12.33 4.18 -7.62
N ALA A 143 -11.35 3.29 -7.32
CA ALA A 143 -10.85 2.30 -8.27
C ALA A 143 -10.88 0.83 -7.80
N GLY A 144 -11.91 0.45 -7.04
CA GLY A 144 -12.04 -0.92 -6.52
C GLY A 144 -13.17 -1.72 -7.15
N ILE A 145 -14.42 -1.30 -6.89
CA ILE A 145 -15.60 -2.13 -7.19
C ILE A 145 -16.64 -1.33 -7.97
N GLU A 146 -16.90 -0.07 -7.60
CA GLU A 146 -17.74 0.85 -8.40
C GLU A 146 -17.10 1.20 -9.76
N ASP A 147 -15.78 1.01 -9.91
CA ASP A 147 -15.02 1.35 -11.11
C ASP A 147 -15.11 0.26 -12.19
N MET A 148 -15.26 -1.02 -11.80
CA MET A 148 -15.25 -2.13 -12.76
C MET A 148 -16.48 -2.12 -13.66
N ASP A 149 -17.66 -1.92 -13.08
CA ASP A 149 -18.90 -1.80 -13.86
C ASP A 149 -18.88 -0.57 -14.77
N ASP A 150 -18.29 0.54 -14.31
CA ASP A 150 -18.12 1.74 -15.11
C ASP A 150 -17.12 1.55 -16.26
N TYR A 151 -15.97 0.89 -16.03
CA TYR A 151 -15.03 0.54 -17.10
C TYR A 151 -15.67 -0.40 -18.12
N LEU A 152 -16.38 -1.43 -17.67
CA LEU A 152 -17.04 -2.39 -18.55
C LEU A 152 -18.15 -1.72 -19.36
N ARG A 153 -18.92 -0.82 -18.72
CA ARG A 153 -19.93 0.01 -19.39
C ARG A 153 -19.28 0.92 -20.43
N ARG A 154 -18.22 1.65 -20.09
CA ARG A 154 -17.48 2.51 -21.02
C ARG A 154 -16.90 1.72 -22.18
N ALA A 155 -16.35 0.54 -21.93
CA ALA A 155 -15.87 -0.37 -22.98
C ALA A 155 -17.01 -0.79 -23.93
N CYS A 156 -18.18 -1.17 -23.39
CA CYS A 156 -19.35 -1.50 -24.20
C CYS A 156 -19.82 -0.31 -25.07
N ILE A 157 -19.89 0.90 -24.50
CA ILE A 157 -20.27 2.12 -25.23
C ILE A 157 -19.25 2.43 -26.33
N THR A 158 -17.96 2.34 -26.03
CA THR A 158 -16.86 2.66 -26.95
C THR A 158 -16.82 1.69 -28.12
N LEU A 159 -17.02 0.40 -27.85
CA LEU A 159 -17.11 -0.65 -28.86
C LEU A 159 -18.48 -0.69 -29.55
N LYS A 160 -19.38 0.27 -29.25
CA LYS A 160 -20.74 0.38 -29.79
C LYS A 160 -21.54 -0.94 -29.66
N ARG A 161 -21.33 -1.66 -28.56
CA ARG A 161 -22.09 -2.87 -28.25
C ARG A 161 -23.44 -2.49 -27.62
N PRO A 162 -24.50 -3.28 -27.87
CA PRO A 162 -25.75 -3.11 -27.15
C PRO A 162 -25.51 -3.31 -25.65
N LYS A 163 -26.32 -2.62 -24.83
CA LYS A 163 -26.28 -2.80 -23.37
C LYS A 163 -26.45 -4.30 -23.06
N PRO A 164 -25.55 -4.91 -22.28
CA PRO A 164 -25.66 -6.31 -21.95
C PRO A 164 -26.99 -6.59 -21.20
N PRO A 165 -27.60 -7.78 -21.40
CA PRO A 165 -28.72 -8.22 -20.57
C PRO A 165 -28.36 -8.21 -19.08
N ALA A 166 -29.36 -8.00 -18.21
CA ALA A 166 -29.15 -7.91 -16.77
C ALA A 166 -28.51 -9.18 -16.16
N ASP A 167 -28.68 -10.34 -16.81
CA ASP A 167 -28.22 -11.65 -16.33
C ASP A 167 -26.96 -12.18 -17.05
N ILE A 168 -26.21 -11.34 -17.76
CA ILE A 168 -25.01 -11.82 -18.49
C ILE A 168 -23.89 -12.22 -17.51
N GLY A 169 -23.32 -13.41 -17.71
CA GLY A 169 -22.15 -13.85 -16.94
C GLY A 169 -20.91 -13.02 -17.29
N ALA A 170 -20.05 -12.74 -16.31
CA ALA A 170 -18.82 -11.96 -16.50
C ALA A 170 -17.91 -12.52 -17.61
N LYS A 171 -17.82 -13.85 -17.72
CA LYS A 171 -17.07 -14.54 -18.76
C LYS A 171 -17.60 -14.23 -20.17
N GLU A 172 -18.91 -14.33 -20.36
CA GLU A 172 -19.56 -14.08 -21.66
C GLU A 172 -19.42 -12.61 -22.08
N LEU A 173 -19.53 -11.70 -21.10
CA LEU A 173 -19.30 -10.28 -21.32
C LEU A 173 -17.87 -10.02 -21.81
N LEU A 174 -16.86 -10.54 -21.10
CA LEU A 174 -15.44 -10.39 -21.42
C LEU A 174 -15.07 -11.03 -22.76
N GLU A 175 -15.56 -12.24 -23.06
CA GLU A 175 -15.36 -12.88 -24.36
C GLU A 175 -15.96 -12.06 -25.50
N GLY A 176 -17.15 -11.48 -25.27
CA GLY A 176 -17.78 -10.58 -26.23
C GLY A 176 -16.96 -9.30 -26.45
N LEU A 177 -16.42 -8.71 -25.38
CA LEU A 177 -15.54 -7.54 -25.47
C LEU A 177 -14.28 -7.88 -26.25
N PHE A 178 -13.64 -9.01 -25.93
CA PHE A 178 -12.46 -9.49 -26.64
C PHE A 178 -12.72 -9.65 -28.14
N LYS A 179 -13.80 -10.35 -28.53
CA LYS A 179 -14.19 -10.52 -29.95
C LYS A 179 -14.39 -9.17 -30.65
N SER A 180 -15.05 -8.22 -29.99
CA SER A 180 -15.27 -6.87 -30.55
C SER A 180 -13.97 -6.09 -30.71
N VAL A 181 -13.06 -6.17 -29.73
CA VAL A 181 -11.73 -5.53 -29.82
C VAL A 181 -10.90 -6.16 -30.94
N SER A 182 -10.85 -7.49 -31.03
CA SER A 182 -10.14 -8.19 -32.11
C SER A 182 -10.71 -7.81 -33.48
N GLY A 183 -12.04 -7.79 -33.61
CA GLY A 183 -12.70 -7.38 -34.84
C GLY A 183 -12.42 -5.91 -35.21
N ALA A 184 -12.41 -5.01 -34.23
CA ALA A 184 -12.02 -3.61 -34.46
C ALA A 184 -10.56 -3.50 -34.91
N LEU A 185 -9.66 -4.28 -34.29
CA LEU A 185 -8.24 -4.28 -34.61
C LEU A 185 -7.96 -4.75 -36.05
N THR A 186 -8.71 -5.73 -36.56
CA THR A 186 -8.58 -6.16 -37.98
C THR A 186 -8.97 -5.08 -38.99
N LYS A 187 -9.75 -4.07 -38.59
CA LYS A 187 -10.15 -2.94 -39.44
C LYS A 187 -9.14 -1.79 -39.40
N CYS A 188 -8.20 -1.82 -38.46
CA CYS A 188 -7.16 -0.81 -38.35
C CYS A 188 -6.06 -1.05 -39.41
N PRO A 189 -5.44 0.01 -39.96
CA PRO A 189 -4.28 -0.13 -40.83
C PRO A 189 -3.13 -0.91 -40.16
N SER A 190 -2.33 -1.61 -40.97
CA SER A 190 -1.12 -2.29 -40.49
C SER A 190 -0.19 -1.28 -39.80
N GLY A 191 0.11 -1.50 -38.52
CA GLY A 191 0.95 -0.61 -37.71
C GLY A 191 0.19 0.44 -36.87
N HIS A 192 -1.14 0.42 -36.83
CA HIS A 192 -1.93 1.40 -36.04
C HIS A 192 -1.59 1.42 -34.54
N LEU A 193 -1.29 0.27 -33.95
CA LEU A 193 -0.89 0.16 -32.54
C LEU A 193 0.62 0.35 -32.32
N GLY A 194 1.40 0.50 -33.40
CA GLY A 194 2.86 0.55 -33.35
C GLY A 194 3.49 -0.74 -32.83
N ASN A 195 4.79 -0.66 -32.53
CA ASN A 195 5.51 -1.75 -31.88
C ASN A 195 5.16 -1.77 -30.39
N PRO A 196 4.96 -2.95 -29.79
CA PRO A 196 4.66 -3.04 -28.37
C PRO A 196 5.82 -2.49 -27.55
N LEU A 197 5.52 -1.69 -26.53
CA LEU A 197 6.51 -1.07 -25.65
C LEU A 197 7.35 -2.10 -24.89
N ILE A 198 6.77 -3.26 -24.64
CA ILE A 198 7.39 -4.42 -23.99
C ILE A 198 7.23 -5.60 -24.96
N PRO A 199 8.25 -6.46 -25.13
CA PRO A 199 8.12 -7.68 -25.94
C PRO A 199 6.90 -8.50 -25.51
N LEU A 200 6.17 -9.10 -26.45
CA LEU A 200 4.99 -9.92 -26.14
C LEU A 200 5.33 -11.14 -25.26
N GLU A 201 6.55 -11.66 -25.37
CA GLU A 201 7.07 -12.74 -24.54
C GLU A 201 7.37 -12.30 -23.09
N GLY A 202 7.25 -11.00 -22.79
CA GLY A 202 7.58 -10.40 -21.51
C GLY A 202 9.05 -10.03 -21.39
N LEU A 203 9.43 -9.57 -20.20
CA LEU A 203 10.83 -9.27 -19.85
C LEU A 203 11.41 -10.45 -19.07
N SER A 204 12.69 -10.76 -19.32
CA SER A 204 13.43 -11.71 -18.49
C SER A 204 13.69 -11.16 -17.08
N ASP A 205 14.00 -12.05 -16.13
CA ASP A 205 14.32 -11.66 -14.75
C ASP A 205 15.43 -10.61 -14.68
N SER A 206 16.47 -10.75 -15.51
CA SER A 206 17.57 -9.78 -15.56
C SER A 206 17.13 -8.40 -16.03
N GLN A 207 16.21 -8.33 -17.01
CA GLN A 207 15.63 -7.10 -17.50
C GLN A 207 14.70 -6.48 -16.46
N TRP A 208 13.88 -7.29 -15.77
CA TRP A 208 13.05 -6.81 -14.66
C TRP A 208 13.86 -6.18 -13.54
N VAL A 209 14.98 -6.79 -13.16
CA VAL A 209 15.91 -6.21 -12.18
C VAL A 209 16.43 -4.85 -12.65
N GLN A 210 16.75 -4.70 -13.95
CA GLN A 210 17.16 -3.41 -14.51
C GLN A 210 16.04 -2.37 -14.49
N VAL A 211 14.83 -2.73 -14.90
CA VAL A 211 13.66 -1.83 -14.87
C VAL A 211 13.38 -1.36 -13.44
N ILE A 212 13.40 -2.27 -12.47
CA ILE A 212 13.22 -1.93 -11.04
C ILE A 212 14.32 -1.00 -10.56
N ARG A 213 15.58 -1.22 -10.99
CA ARG A 213 16.69 -0.32 -10.67
C ARG A 213 16.48 1.07 -11.26
N MET A 214 16.07 1.18 -12.53
CA MET A 214 15.80 2.46 -13.18
C MET A 214 14.65 3.21 -12.50
N ALA A 215 13.55 2.52 -12.20
CA ALA A 215 12.42 3.08 -11.48
C ALA A 215 12.83 3.65 -10.11
N ARG A 216 13.68 2.93 -9.37
CA ARG A 216 14.23 3.41 -8.09
C ARG A 216 15.09 4.66 -8.25
N LEU A 217 15.93 4.72 -9.28
CA LEU A 217 16.77 5.89 -9.56
C LEU A 217 15.92 7.12 -9.90
N LEU A 218 14.97 6.96 -10.83
CA LEU A 218 14.05 8.04 -11.22
C LEU A 218 13.22 8.52 -10.04
N GLN A 219 12.72 7.61 -9.21
CA GLN A 219 11.96 7.98 -8.01
C GLN A 219 12.82 8.76 -7.02
N ASN A 220 14.07 8.36 -6.81
CA ASN A 220 14.99 9.08 -5.94
C ASN A 220 15.26 10.50 -6.47
N GLU A 221 15.51 10.63 -7.77
CA GLU A 221 15.74 11.92 -8.39
C GLU A 221 14.51 12.84 -8.30
N TYR A 222 13.33 12.31 -8.60
CA TYR A 222 12.06 13.01 -8.43
C TYR A 222 11.87 13.49 -6.98
N ASN A 223 12.14 12.63 -6.01
CA ASN A 223 12.03 12.98 -4.59
C ASN A 223 13.00 14.10 -4.22
N SER A 224 14.25 14.03 -4.67
CA SER A 224 15.24 15.10 -4.45
C SER A 224 14.78 16.43 -5.04
N ARG A 225 14.29 16.43 -6.29
CA ARG A 225 13.75 17.66 -6.93
C ARG A 225 12.56 18.22 -6.16
N ARG A 226 11.64 17.35 -5.73
CA ARG A 226 10.47 17.75 -4.94
C ARG A 226 10.87 18.37 -3.61
N GLU A 227 11.83 17.78 -2.90
CA GLU A 227 12.37 18.33 -1.66
C GLU A 227 13.05 19.69 -1.88
N THR A 228 13.84 19.84 -2.95
CA THR A 228 14.43 21.14 -3.29
C THR A 228 13.37 22.20 -3.58
N PHE A 229 12.31 21.84 -4.32
CA PHE A 229 11.23 22.76 -4.64
C PHE A 229 10.49 23.23 -3.37
N ILE A 230 10.13 22.30 -2.48
CA ILE A 230 9.48 22.61 -1.20
C ILE A 230 10.37 23.53 -0.36
N LYS A 231 11.65 23.17 -0.18
CA LYS A 231 12.60 24.01 0.60
C LYS A 231 12.76 25.41 0.02
N ARG A 232 12.79 25.56 -1.31
CA ARG A 232 12.84 26.87 -1.95
C ARG A 232 11.58 27.68 -1.64
N ALA A 233 10.41 27.06 -1.74
CA ALA A 233 9.15 27.72 -1.38
C ALA A 233 9.15 28.18 0.08
N ASP A 234 9.62 27.34 1.02
CA ASP A 234 9.75 27.70 2.43
C ASP A 234 10.70 28.90 2.62
N CYS A 235 11.89 28.86 2.01
CA CYS A 235 12.84 29.98 2.08
C CYS A 235 12.26 31.28 1.51
N THR A 236 11.49 31.20 0.42
CA THR A 236 10.81 32.35 -0.17
C THR A 236 9.77 32.92 0.80
N ILE A 237 8.91 32.08 1.39
CA ILE A 237 7.91 32.53 2.38
C ILE A 237 8.59 33.16 3.60
N GLU A 238 9.66 32.56 4.12
CA GLU A 238 10.40 33.10 5.26
C GLU A 238 11.08 34.44 4.93
N SER A 239 11.54 34.64 3.69
CA SER A 239 12.12 35.93 3.26
C SER A 239 11.11 37.09 3.31
N PHE A 240 9.83 36.83 2.96
CA PHE A 240 8.76 37.82 3.09
C PHE A 240 8.47 38.14 4.57
N LYS A 241 8.46 37.13 5.45
CA LYS A 241 8.27 37.33 6.89
C LYS A 241 9.39 38.16 7.53
N TRP A 242 10.63 38.00 7.06
CA TRP A 242 11.75 38.85 7.49
C TRP A 242 11.63 40.28 6.97
N ALA A 243 11.15 40.48 5.73
CA ALA A 243 10.89 41.82 5.20
C ALA A 243 9.86 42.59 6.05
N ASP A 244 8.79 41.95 6.50
CA ASP A 244 7.79 42.62 7.35
C ASP A 244 8.29 42.89 8.78
N LYS A 245 9.11 41.99 9.35
CA LYS A 245 9.78 42.24 10.63
C LYS A 245 10.78 43.41 10.57
N SER A 246 11.34 43.71 9.40
CA SER A 246 12.29 44.80 9.20
C SER A 246 11.65 46.19 9.08
N LYS A 247 10.33 46.25 8.77
CA LYS A 247 9.55 47.50 8.70
C LYS A 247 9.22 48.07 10.09
N VAL A 248 9.39 47.28 11.14
CA VAL A 248 9.25 47.73 12.53
C VAL A 248 10.64 48.07 13.08
N ARG A 249 11.10 49.31 12.86
CA ARG A 249 12.04 49.95 13.78
C ARG A 249 11.60 51.39 14.10
N PRO A 250 11.52 51.76 15.40
CA PRO A 250 11.54 53.15 15.83
C PRO A 250 12.85 53.81 15.35
N THR A 251 12.76 55.08 14.99
CA THR A 251 13.85 55.97 14.60
C THR A 251 15.07 55.86 15.52
N LEU A 252 16.10 55.09 15.14
CA LEU A 252 17.42 55.19 15.76
C LEU A 252 18.52 55.09 14.68
N LYS A 253 19.42 56.07 14.76
CA LYS A 253 20.46 56.45 13.80
C LYS A 253 21.35 55.30 13.36
N VAL A 254 21.69 55.32 12.07
CA VAL A 254 22.65 54.44 11.40
C VAL A 254 24.08 54.82 11.82
N PRO A 255 24.93 53.87 12.25
CA PRO A 255 26.37 54.00 12.08
C PRO A 255 26.81 53.18 10.86
N SER A 256 27.60 53.81 10.00
CA SER A 256 28.30 53.19 8.89
C SER A 256 29.29 52.13 9.38
N LEU A 257 29.06 50.86 9.04
CA LEU A 257 30.07 49.81 9.14
C LEU A 257 30.04 48.97 7.87
N SER A 258 31.24 48.75 7.35
CA SER A 258 31.59 48.17 6.06
C SER A 258 31.01 46.77 5.84
N LEU A 259 30.74 46.47 4.55
CA LEU A 259 30.37 45.16 4.05
C LEU A 259 31.45 44.13 4.44
N SER A 260 31.16 43.28 5.42
CA SER A 260 31.64 41.90 5.42
C SER A 260 30.41 41.02 5.36
N VAL A 261 30.27 40.27 4.26
CA VAL A 261 29.28 39.21 4.14
C VAL A 261 29.84 38.03 4.92
N PRO A 262 29.29 37.64 6.08
CA PRO A 262 29.63 36.34 6.63
C PRO A 262 28.92 35.32 5.73
N ALA A 263 29.68 34.41 5.14
CA ALA A 263 29.13 33.19 4.57
C ALA A 263 28.43 32.44 5.71
N ILE A 264 27.11 32.58 5.82
CA ILE A 264 26.32 31.82 6.78
C ILE A 264 26.24 30.40 6.24
N GLU A 265 27.05 29.56 6.84
CA GLU A 265 27.11 28.11 6.70
C GLU A 265 25.76 27.51 7.18
N CYS A 266 24.75 27.53 6.30
CA CYS A 266 23.43 26.93 6.52
C CYS A 266 23.45 25.39 6.46
N SER A 267 24.44 24.73 7.07
CA SER A 267 24.63 23.27 6.91
C SER A 267 23.95 22.43 8.00
N ASN A 268 23.63 22.98 9.18
CA ASN A 268 23.38 22.11 10.35
C ASN A 268 21.98 22.11 11.00
N TYR A 269 20.95 22.75 10.42
CA TYR A 269 19.63 22.80 11.09
C TYR A 269 18.42 22.23 10.36
N ILE A 270 18.57 21.61 9.18
CA ILE A 270 17.42 21.12 8.39
C ILE A 270 17.58 19.64 8.04
N PHE A 271 17.53 18.77 9.05
CA PHE A 271 17.58 17.33 8.81
C PHE A 271 16.74 16.52 9.81
N SER A 272 15.41 16.72 9.89
CA SER A 272 14.61 15.91 10.82
C SER A 272 13.09 15.73 10.55
N ARG A 273 12.52 15.94 9.35
CA ARG A 273 11.04 15.78 9.26
C ARG A 273 10.38 14.99 8.13
N GLU A 274 11.08 14.47 7.12
CA GLU A 274 10.35 13.92 5.95
C GLU A 274 10.83 12.55 5.40
N ARG A 275 11.44 11.67 6.21
CA ARG A 275 11.94 10.36 5.69
C ARG A 275 10.95 9.18 5.77
N ARG A 276 9.68 9.37 6.16
CA ARG A 276 8.84 8.23 6.61
C ARG A 276 7.80 7.70 5.60
N SER A 277 7.59 8.34 4.45
CA SER A 277 6.49 7.94 3.55
C SER A 277 6.89 7.00 2.39
N VAL A 278 8.10 7.11 1.82
CA VAL A 278 8.36 6.55 0.47
C VAL A 278 9.06 5.17 0.46
N TYR A 279 9.80 4.80 1.52
CA TYR A 279 10.54 3.53 1.57
C TYR A 279 9.63 2.27 1.55
N ASN A 280 8.35 2.42 1.88
CA ASN A 280 7.40 1.32 2.00
C ASN A 280 6.54 1.05 0.75
N SER A 281 6.68 1.83 -0.34
CA SER A 281 5.98 1.54 -1.61
C SER A 281 6.80 0.62 -2.54
N VAL A 282 8.13 0.75 -2.55
CA VAL A 282 8.99 -0.04 -3.44
C VAL A 282 9.08 -1.52 -3.04
N ARG A 283 8.86 -1.84 -1.75
CA ARG A 283 8.86 -3.23 -1.26
C ARG A 283 7.56 -3.97 -1.58
N PHE A 284 6.45 -3.25 -1.76
CA PHE A 284 5.14 -3.84 -2.08
C PHE A 284 5.08 -4.30 -3.54
N PHE A 285 5.67 -3.54 -4.47
CA PHE A 285 5.76 -3.90 -5.88
C PHE A 285 6.73 -5.07 -6.16
N ALA A 286 7.80 -5.20 -5.37
CA ALA A 286 8.80 -6.26 -5.55
C ALA A 286 8.34 -7.65 -5.08
N LEU A 287 7.27 -7.73 -4.27
CA LEU A 287 6.74 -9.01 -3.77
C LEU A 287 5.59 -9.58 -4.62
N GLN A 288 4.99 -8.77 -5.51
CA GLN A 288 3.94 -9.23 -6.43
C GLN A 288 4.45 -9.65 -7.83
N LEU A 289 5.73 -9.41 -8.15
CA LEU A 289 6.33 -9.71 -9.45
C LEU A 289 7.31 -10.89 -9.45
N LEU A 290 7.42 -11.64 -8.34
CA LEU A 290 8.20 -12.87 -8.34
C LEU A 290 7.39 -13.98 -9.04
N PRO A 291 7.93 -14.64 -10.08
CA PRO A 291 7.25 -15.77 -10.70
C PRO A 291 7.08 -16.90 -9.69
N LYS A 292 5.86 -17.44 -9.61
CA LYS A 292 5.56 -18.69 -8.92
C LYS A 292 6.41 -19.80 -9.56
N ARG A 293 7.33 -20.36 -8.80
CA ARG A 293 7.86 -21.71 -9.03
C ARG A 293 7.04 -22.69 -8.21
#